data_AF-A0A925E3I4-F1
#
_entry.id   AF-A0A925E3I4-F1
#
_cell.length_a   1.000
_cell.length_b   1.000
_cell.length_c   1.000
_cell.angle_alpha   90.00
_cell.angle_beta   90.00
_cell.angle_gamma   90.00
#
_symmetry.space_group_name_H-M   'P 1'
#
loop_
_entity.id
_entity.type
_entity.pdbx_description
1 polymer ?
#
loop_
_entity_poly.entity_id
_entity_poly.type
_entity_poly.pdbx_seq_one_letter_code
_entity_poly.pdbx_strand_id
1 'polypeptide(L)'
;VRIAGLVLDIDAAKKQELALIEAEQRAQAAAEAKSQFLANMSHEIRTPMNGVLGVLHLLRGEVLSGGGRELLEEATVCGRMLAELLNDVIDFSRIEEGRLELSPEPTDVSLLVHGAGRLLKPQADAKELALHIDSPDGLWAEVDPVRLPAGVDIEIKI
;
A
#
# COMPACT_ATOMS: atom_id res chain seq x y z
N VAL A 1 0.14 -7.18 -72.36
CA VAL A 1 -0.53 -6.80 -71.10
C VAL A 1 0.46 -5.96 -70.30
N ARG A 2 0.16 -4.67 -70.05
CA ARG A 2 1.02 -3.82 -69.21
C ARG A 2 0.57 -3.99 -67.75
N ILE A 3 1.44 -4.51 -66.91
CA ILE A 3 1.23 -4.59 -65.47
C ILE A 3 1.82 -3.30 -64.88
N ALA A 4 0.97 -2.42 -64.36
CA ALA A 4 1.40 -1.28 -63.58
C ALA A 4 1.51 -1.74 -62.11
N GLY A 5 2.73 -1.84 -61.60
CA GLY A 5 2.98 -2.12 -60.18
C GLY A 5 3.03 -0.81 -59.38
N LEU A 6 2.12 -0.65 -58.43
CA LEU A 6 2.22 0.37 -57.39
C LEU A 6 3.14 -0.17 -56.29
N VAL A 7 4.38 0.29 -56.25
CA VAL A 7 5.26 0.08 -55.09
C VAL A 7 4.90 1.19 -54.11
N LEU A 8 3.95 0.90 -53.22
CA LEU A 8 3.76 1.72 -52.02
C LEU A 8 4.98 1.48 -51.13
N ASP A 9 5.64 2.56 -50.73
CA ASP A 9 6.75 2.53 -49.78
C ASP A 9 6.17 2.32 -48.38
N ILE A 10 6.02 1.06 -47.98
CA ILE A 10 5.49 0.64 -46.66
C ILE A 10 6.64 0.49 -45.64
N ASP A 11 7.90 0.62 -46.07
CA ASP A 11 9.08 0.30 -45.25
C ASP A 11 9.22 1.23 -44.03
N ALA A 12 8.97 2.53 -44.21
CA ALA A 12 9.08 3.49 -43.11
C ALA A 12 8.01 3.27 -42.03
N ALA A 13 6.76 3.06 -42.46
CA ALA A 13 5.64 2.80 -41.55
C ALA A 13 5.82 1.48 -40.80
N LYS A 14 6.25 0.42 -41.49
CA LYS A 14 6.48 -0.89 -40.87
C LYS A 14 7.66 -0.87 -39.89
N LYS A 15 8.74 -0.12 -40.21
CA LYS A 15 9.86 0.07 -39.28
C LYS A 15 9.46 0.85 -38.02
N GLN A 16 8.62 1.87 -38.15
CA GLN A 16 8.10 2.60 -36.99
C GLN A 16 7.19 1.74 -36.13
N GLU A 17 6.29 0.96 -36.74
CA GLU A 17 5.43 0.00 -36.04
C GLU A 17 6.26 -1.01 -35.25
N LEU A 18 7.27 -1.62 -35.88
CA LEU A 18 8.17 -2.57 -35.22
C LEU A 18 8.98 -1.93 -34.09
N ALA A 19 9.49 -0.70 -34.29
CA ALA A 19 10.21 0.02 -33.25
C ALA A 19 9.32 0.36 -32.05
N LEU A 20 8.04 0.68 -32.29
CA LEU A 20 7.06 0.93 -31.24
C LEU A 20 6.79 -0.34 -30.43
N ILE A 21 6.54 -1.46 -31.12
CA ILE A 21 6.31 -2.78 -30.48
C ILE A 21 7.53 -3.19 -29.65
N GLU A 22 8.74 -3.03 -30.18
CA GLU A 22 9.96 -3.38 -29.45
C GLU A 22 10.18 -2.48 -28.22
N ALA A 23 9.87 -1.18 -28.33
CA ALA A 23 9.93 -0.26 -27.20
C ALA A 23 8.90 -0.61 -26.12
N GLU A 24 7.68 -0.99 -26.52
CA GLU A 24 6.60 -1.43 -25.62
C GLU A 24 7.00 -2.72 -24.88
N GLN A 25 7.51 -3.72 -25.61
CA GLN A 25 7.99 -4.97 -25.02
C GLN A 25 9.13 -4.74 -24.03
N ARG A 26 10.08 -3.85 -24.35
CA ARG A 26 11.17 -3.48 -23.44
C ARG A 26 10.64 -2.77 -22.19
N ALA A 27 9.69 -1.86 -22.33
CA ALA A 27 9.08 -1.16 -21.21
C ALA A 27 8.33 -2.14 -20.29
N GLN A 28 7.56 -3.07 -20.88
CA GLN A 28 6.82 -4.08 -20.12
C GLN A 28 7.75 -5.02 -19.34
N ALA A 29 8.81 -5.52 -19.99
CA ALA A 29 9.79 -6.38 -19.33
C ALA A 29 10.51 -5.65 -18.17
N ALA A 30 10.82 -4.36 -18.33
CA ALA A 30 11.42 -3.56 -17.27
C ALA A 30 10.46 -3.34 -16.09
N ALA A 31 9.17 -3.09 -16.36
CA ALA A 31 8.15 -2.96 -15.33
C ALA A 31 7.96 -4.27 -14.55
N GLU A 32 7.90 -5.41 -15.24
CA GLU A 32 7.84 -6.73 -14.63
C GLU A 32 9.06 -7.02 -13.74
N ALA A 33 10.26 -6.73 -14.21
CA ALA A 33 11.47 -6.91 -13.43
C ALA A 33 11.50 -6.01 -12.16
N LYS A 34 11.05 -4.76 -12.29
CA LYS A 34 10.91 -3.82 -11.16
C LYS A 34 9.95 -4.36 -10.11
N SER A 35 8.76 -4.80 -10.52
CA SER A 35 7.76 -5.38 -9.64
C SER A 35 8.29 -6.58 -8.87
N GLN A 36 8.88 -7.53 -9.59
CA GLN A 36 9.37 -8.76 -9.02
C GLN A 36 10.50 -8.49 -8.02
N PHE A 37 11.39 -7.55 -8.35
CA PHE A 37 12.44 -7.13 -7.46
C PHE A 37 11.88 -6.53 -6.16
N LEU A 38 10.93 -5.59 -6.26
CA LEU A 38 10.33 -4.96 -5.10
C LEU A 38 9.56 -5.97 -4.24
N ALA A 39 8.74 -6.83 -4.86
CA ALA A 39 8.01 -7.90 -4.19
C ALA A 39 8.95 -8.81 -3.39
N ASN A 40 10.00 -9.31 -4.04
CA ASN A 40 10.99 -10.19 -3.40
C ASN A 40 11.69 -9.48 -2.23
N MET A 41 12.15 -8.25 -2.44
CA MET A 41 12.82 -7.48 -1.39
C MET A 41 11.90 -7.21 -0.20
N SER A 42 10.61 -6.93 -0.43
CA SER A 42 9.66 -6.74 0.67
C SER A 42 9.47 -7.99 1.51
N HIS A 43 9.35 -9.16 0.88
CA HIS A 43 9.28 -10.42 1.63
C HIS A 43 10.55 -10.68 2.45
N GLU A 44 11.72 -10.39 1.89
CA GLU A 44 13.01 -10.54 2.58
C GLU A 44 13.24 -9.53 3.70
N ILE A 45 12.69 -8.31 3.60
CA ILE A 45 12.78 -7.27 4.65
C ILE A 45 11.69 -7.46 5.73
N ARG A 46 10.50 -7.93 5.36
CA ARG A 46 9.39 -8.16 6.29
C ARG A 46 9.76 -9.16 7.37
N THR A 47 10.45 -10.24 7.01
CA THR A 47 10.86 -11.29 7.95
C THR A 47 11.76 -10.77 9.09
N PRO A 48 12.91 -10.11 8.82
CA PRO A 48 13.72 -9.52 9.88
C PRO A 48 13.00 -8.38 10.61
N MET A 49 12.15 -7.59 9.93
CA MET A 49 11.38 -6.52 10.58
C MET A 49 10.40 -7.07 11.64
N ASN A 50 9.66 -8.13 11.27
CA ASN A 50 8.78 -8.82 12.21
C ASN A 50 9.56 -9.48 13.35
N GLY A 51 10.78 -9.94 13.10
CA GLY A 51 11.69 -10.40 14.14
C GLY A 51 12.04 -9.30 15.15
N VAL A 52 12.42 -8.11 14.66
CA VAL A 52 12.70 -6.94 15.51
C VAL A 52 11.46 -6.55 16.32
N LEU A 53 10.29 -6.41 15.68
CA LEU A 53 9.04 -6.10 16.38
C LEU A 53 8.65 -7.16 17.41
N GLY A 54 8.91 -8.44 17.12
CA GLY A 54 8.71 -9.54 18.06
C GLY A 54 9.60 -9.41 19.31
N VAL A 55 10.88 -9.09 19.14
CA VAL A 55 11.79 -8.84 20.26
C VAL A 55 11.36 -7.63 21.08
N LEU A 56 10.99 -6.52 20.43
CA LEU A 56 10.46 -5.35 21.11
C LEU A 56 9.17 -5.68 21.89
N HIS A 57 8.30 -6.53 21.32
CA HIS A 57 7.09 -6.98 21.99
C HIS A 57 7.40 -7.78 23.26
N LEU A 58 8.37 -8.70 23.22
CA LEU A 58 8.80 -9.46 24.40
C LEU A 58 9.35 -8.53 25.49
N LEU A 59 10.15 -7.52 25.12
CA LEU A 59 10.72 -6.56 26.06
C LEU A 59 9.67 -5.72 26.81
N ARG A 60 8.42 -5.61 26.30
CA ARG A 60 7.34 -4.89 27.00
C ARG A 60 6.94 -5.57 28.31
N GLY A 61 7.16 -6.89 28.42
CA GLY A 61 6.87 -7.68 29.61
C GLY A 61 7.94 -7.60 30.69
N GLU A 62 9.10 -7.02 30.38
CA GLU A 62 10.23 -6.93 31.31
C GLU A 62 10.14 -5.69 32.22
N VAL A 63 10.85 -5.75 33.35
CA VAL A 63 11.02 -4.61 34.26
C VAL A 63 12.07 -3.67 33.67
N LEU A 64 11.63 -2.54 33.14
CA LEU A 64 12.47 -1.51 32.54
C LEU A 64 12.44 -0.23 33.38
N SER A 65 13.52 0.56 33.33
CA SER A 65 13.52 1.93 33.83
C SER A 65 12.54 2.81 33.03
N GLY A 66 12.11 3.94 33.58
CA GLY A 66 11.21 4.88 32.88
C GLY A 66 11.73 5.26 31.49
N GLY A 67 12.99 5.71 31.41
CA GLY A 67 13.62 6.02 30.11
C GLY A 67 13.81 4.80 29.20
N GLY A 68 14.04 3.60 29.75
CA GLY A 68 14.09 2.37 28.96
C GLY A 68 12.73 2.00 28.35
N ARG A 69 11.63 2.30 29.05
CA ARG A 69 10.27 2.07 28.55
C ARG A 69 9.86 3.09 27.49
N GLU A 70 10.27 4.34 27.62
CA GLU A 70 10.10 5.38 26.60
C GLU A 70 10.85 5.03 25.31
N LEU A 71 12.13 4.63 25.41
CA LEU A 71 12.92 4.18 24.26
C LEU A 71 12.31 2.94 23.58
N LEU A 72 11.75 2.01 24.36
CA LEU A 72 11.07 0.83 23.83
C LEU A 72 9.81 1.21 23.04
N GLU A 73 8.98 2.11 23.59
CA GLU A 73 7.79 2.62 22.90
C GLU A 73 8.19 3.30 21.58
N GLU A 74 9.19 4.18 21.60
CA GLU A 74 9.70 4.89 20.42
C GLU A 74 10.25 3.92 19.37
N ALA A 75 11.10 2.97 19.76
CA ALA A 75 11.61 1.94 18.84
C ALA A 75 10.49 1.10 18.21
N THR A 76 9.43 0.80 18.98
CA THR A 76 8.28 0.04 18.48
C THR A 76 7.46 0.85 17.49
N VAL A 77 7.26 2.15 17.74
CA VAL A 77 6.59 3.06 16.79
C VAL A 77 7.38 3.14 15.48
N CYS A 78 8.70 3.36 15.56
CA CYS A 78 9.57 3.41 14.37
C CYS A 78 9.54 2.10 13.57
N GLY A 79 9.57 0.94 14.24
CA GLY A 79 9.48 -0.36 13.58
C GLY A 79 8.16 -0.57 12.83
N ARG A 80 7.03 -0.14 13.41
CA ARG A 80 5.71 -0.20 12.75
C ARG A 80 5.65 0.73 11.54
N MET A 81 6.10 1.97 11.68
CA MET A 81 6.14 2.94 10.58
C MET A 81 6.98 2.43 9.40
N LEU A 82 8.13 1.79 9.68
CA LEU A 82 8.97 1.22 8.63
C LEU A 82 8.30 0.04 7.92
N ALA A 83 7.56 -0.80 8.66
CA ALA A 83 6.79 -1.90 8.08
C ALA A 83 5.64 -1.40 7.19
N GLU A 84 4.95 -0.33 7.61
CA GLU A 84 3.92 0.34 6.81
C GLU A 84 4.50 0.93 5.52
N LEU A 85 5.59 1.71 5.63
CA LEU A 85 6.25 2.30 4.47
C LEU A 85 6.73 1.24 3.47
N LEU A 86 7.18 0.08 3.96
CA LEU A 86 7.54 -1.05 3.10
C LEU A 86 6.33 -1.60 2.34
N ASN A 87 5.16 -1.70 2.98
CA ASN A 87 3.93 -2.14 2.32
C ASN A 87 3.47 -1.11 1.28
N ASP A 88 3.54 0.19 1.58
CA ASP A 88 3.15 1.26 0.66
C ASP A 88 3.97 1.24 -0.64
N VAL A 89 5.28 1.01 -0.55
CA VAL A 89 6.16 0.93 -1.73
C VAL A 89 5.77 -0.24 -2.64
N ILE A 90 5.31 -1.36 -2.06
CA ILE A 90 4.86 -2.52 -2.83
C ILE A 90 3.52 -2.26 -3.50
N ASP A 91 2.58 -1.71 -2.74
CA ASP A 91 1.26 -1.37 -3.26
C ASP A 91 1.38 -0.34 -4.39
N PHE A 92 2.24 0.66 -4.25
CA PHE A 92 2.55 1.60 -5.31
C PHE A 92 3.08 0.91 -6.57
N SER A 93 4.04 -0.02 -6.44
CA SER A 93 4.56 -0.79 -7.58
C SER A 93 3.46 -1.59 -8.27
N ARG A 94 2.57 -2.23 -7.51
CA ARG A 94 1.45 -3.00 -8.07
C ARG A 94 0.43 -2.11 -8.76
N ILE A 95 0.16 -0.91 -8.23
CA ILE A 95 -0.74 0.08 -8.84
C ILE A 95 -0.19 0.56 -10.20
N GLU A 96 1.10 0.91 -10.28
CA GLU A 96 1.72 1.38 -11.54
C GLU A 96 1.58 0.37 -12.68
N GLU A 97 1.50 -0.92 -12.34
CA GLU A 97 1.40 -2.02 -13.30
C GLU A 97 -0.04 -2.49 -13.53
N GLY A 98 -1.04 -1.88 -12.87
CA GLY A 98 -2.43 -2.34 -12.90
C GLY A 98 -2.66 -3.71 -12.26
N ARG A 99 -1.73 -4.17 -11.41
CA ARG A 99 -1.71 -5.49 -10.74
C ARG A 99 -2.13 -5.46 -9.27
N LEU A 100 -2.71 -4.36 -8.81
CA LEU A 100 -3.28 -4.29 -7.48
C LEU A 100 -4.55 -5.13 -7.42
N GLU A 101 -4.47 -6.30 -6.79
CA GLU A 101 -5.64 -7.11 -6.49
C GLU A 101 -6.17 -6.69 -5.12
N LEU A 102 -7.44 -6.27 -5.09
CA LEU A 102 -8.19 -6.12 -3.85
C LEU A 102 -8.55 -7.51 -3.35
N SER A 103 -8.52 -7.70 -2.03
CA SER A 103 -8.99 -8.92 -1.38
C SER A 103 -10.22 -8.60 -0.54
N PRO A 104 -11.43 -8.47 -1.14
CA PRO A 104 -12.65 -8.23 -0.38
C PRO A 104 -12.92 -9.40 0.55
N GLU A 105 -13.21 -9.09 1.81
CA GLU A 105 -13.74 -10.05 2.77
C GLU A 105 -14.91 -9.43 3.55
N PRO A 106 -15.88 -10.25 4.01
CA PRO A 106 -16.95 -9.79 4.88
C PRO A 106 -16.36 -9.12 6.12
N THR A 107 -16.50 -7.80 6.21
CA THR A 107 -15.93 -7.02 7.30
C THR A 107 -16.99 -6.14 7.92
N ASP A 108 -17.01 -6.09 9.26
CA ASP A 108 -17.78 -5.09 9.98
C ASP A 108 -17.07 -3.73 9.89
N VAL A 109 -17.55 -2.90 8.96
CA VAL A 109 -17.00 -1.57 8.68
C VAL A 109 -17.11 -0.65 9.89
N SER A 110 -18.09 -0.87 10.77
CA SER A 110 -18.22 -0.08 12.00
C SER A 110 -16.98 -0.22 12.88
N LEU A 111 -16.40 -1.43 12.97
CA LEU A 111 -15.18 -1.68 13.74
C LEU A 111 -13.96 -0.94 13.16
N LEU A 112 -13.86 -0.87 11.83
CA LEU A 112 -12.78 -0.16 11.14
C LEU A 112 -12.86 1.35 11.43
N VAL A 113 -14.04 1.94 11.28
CA VAL A 113 -14.28 3.38 11.51
C VAL A 113 -14.01 3.75 12.97
N HIS A 114 -14.49 2.94 13.93
CA HIS A 114 -14.19 3.16 15.35
C HIS A 114 -12.69 2.97 15.65
N GLY A 115 -12.02 2.07 14.94
CA GLY A 115 -10.56 1.89 15.00
C GLY A 115 -9.80 3.16 14.59
N ALA A 116 -10.11 3.70 13.42
CA ALA A 116 -9.55 4.96 12.94
C ALA A 116 -9.84 6.11 13.92
N GLY A 117 -11.06 6.16 14.45
CA GLY A 117 -11.46 7.11 15.48
C GLY A 117 -10.56 7.13 16.72
N ARG A 118 -10.21 5.94 17.25
CA ARG A 118 -9.30 5.82 18.40
C ARG A 118 -7.90 6.34 18.09
N LEU A 119 -7.43 6.19 16.85
CA LEU A 119 -6.12 6.70 16.42
C LEU A 119 -6.11 8.23 16.27
N LEU A 120 -7.22 8.82 15.82
CA LEU A 120 -7.36 10.26 15.62
C LEU A 120 -7.70 11.02 16.91
N LYS A 121 -8.32 10.35 17.90
CA LYS A 121 -8.77 10.97 19.16
C LYS A 121 -7.67 11.76 19.89
N PRO A 122 -6.43 11.24 20.09
CA PRO A 122 -5.37 12.02 20.73
C PRO A 122 -5.01 13.31 19.96
N GLN A 123 -5.07 13.26 18.63
CA GLN A 123 -4.77 14.41 17.77
C GLN A 123 -5.88 15.46 17.82
N ALA A 124 -7.14 15.02 17.90
CA ALA A 124 -8.30 15.88 18.10
C ALA A 124 -8.25 16.55 19.47
N ASP A 125 -7.95 15.80 20.53
CA ASP A 125 -7.82 16.32 21.90
C ASP A 125 -6.69 17.35 22.03
N ALA A 126 -5.54 17.08 21.40
CA ALA A 126 -4.42 18.03 21.35
C ALA A 126 -4.76 19.35 20.63
N LYS A 127 -5.79 19.36 19.79
CA LYS A 127 -6.29 20.52 19.05
C LYS A 127 -7.60 21.08 19.60
N GLU A 128 -8.08 20.56 20.73
CA GLU A 128 -9.37 20.90 21.34
C GLU A 128 -10.57 20.73 20.39
N LEU A 129 -10.48 19.74 19.49
CA LEU A 129 -11.53 19.43 18.52
C LEU A 129 -12.44 18.30 19.03
N ALA A 130 -13.74 18.43 18.76
CA ALA A 130 -14.69 17.35 18.98
C ALA A 130 -14.58 16.35 17.81
N LEU A 131 -14.39 15.07 18.14
CA LEU A 131 -14.42 13.98 17.16
C LEU A 131 -15.72 13.20 17.36
N HIS A 132 -16.62 13.31 16.39
CA HIS A 132 -17.85 12.53 16.34
C HIS A 132 -17.75 11.43 15.30
N ILE A 133 -18.16 10.22 15.68
CA ILE A 133 -18.22 9.05 14.81
C ILE A 133 -19.66 8.58 14.85
N ASP A 134 -20.33 8.66 13.70
CA ASP A 134 -21.68 8.16 13.53
C ASP A 134 -21.61 6.96 12.58
N SER A 135 -21.88 5.77 13.11
CA SER A 135 -21.84 4.52 12.36
C SER A 135 -22.90 3.56 12.93
N PRO A 136 -23.76 2.97 12.08
CA PRO A 136 -24.67 1.94 12.52
C PRO A 136 -23.92 0.68 12.96
N ASP A 137 -24.36 0.06 14.06
CA ASP A 137 -23.76 -1.18 14.57
C ASP A 137 -23.93 -2.32 13.56
N GLY A 138 -22.88 -3.14 13.40
CA GLY A 138 -22.93 -4.34 12.57
C GLY A 138 -23.08 -4.05 11.07
N LEU A 139 -22.40 -3.00 10.57
CA LEU A 139 -22.38 -2.68 9.15
C LEU A 139 -21.42 -3.63 8.41
N TRP A 140 -21.93 -4.76 7.95
CA TRP A 140 -21.16 -5.74 7.19
C TRP A 140 -21.12 -5.38 5.69
N ALA A 141 -19.91 -5.32 5.12
CA ALA A 141 -19.69 -5.13 3.70
C ALA A 141 -18.51 -5.96 3.19
N GLU A 142 -18.51 -6.27 1.90
CA GLU A 142 -17.37 -6.87 1.20
C GLU A 142 -16.34 -5.78 0.90
N VAL A 143 -15.29 -5.71 1.71
CA VAL A 143 -14.23 -4.69 1.59
C VAL A 143 -12.87 -5.31 1.81
N ASP A 144 -11.82 -4.70 1.26
CA ASP A 144 -10.44 -5.03 1.62
C ASP A 144 -10.07 -4.18 2.86
N PRO A 145 -10.04 -4.74 4.09
CA PRO A 145 -9.90 -3.94 5.31
C PRO A 145 -8.51 -3.32 5.49
N VAL A 146 -7.49 -3.85 4.79
CA VAL A 146 -6.14 -3.30 4.82
C VAL A 146 -6.03 -2.10 3.89
N ARG A 147 -6.77 -2.13 2.77
CA ARG A 147 -6.74 -1.08 1.74
C ARG A 147 -7.92 -0.14 1.76
N LEU A 148 -8.88 -0.34 2.67
CA LEU A 148 -9.95 0.62 2.90
C LEU A 148 -9.27 1.91 3.38
N PRO A 149 -9.31 3.00 2.59
CA PRO A 149 -8.68 4.23 3.01
C PRO A 149 -9.33 4.67 4.33
N ALA A 150 -8.54 5.16 5.28
CA ALA A 150 -9.08 5.86 6.44
C ALA A 150 -9.95 7.08 6.06
N GLY A 151 -9.99 7.43 4.76
CA GLY A 151 -10.86 8.42 4.13
C GLY A 151 -11.91 7.83 3.18
N VAL A 152 -12.55 6.70 3.51
CA VAL A 152 -13.99 6.61 3.21
C VAL A 152 -14.60 7.90 3.77
N ASP A 153 -15.52 8.57 3.06
CA ASP A 153 -16.23 9.77 3.51
C ASP A 153 -16.96 9.51 4.84
N ILE A 154 -16.20 9.36 5.92
CA ILE A 154 -16.61 9.52 7.28
C ILE A 154 -16.73 11.02 7.35
N GLU A 155 -17.96 11.53 7.28
CA GLU A 155 -18.24 12.91 7.61
C GLU A 155 -17.80 13.12 9.08
N ILE A 156 -16.51 13.42 9.26
CA ILE A 156 -15.98 13.89 10.53
C ILE A 156 -16.47 15.33 10.61
N LYS A 157 -17.64 15.51 11.23
CA LYS A 157 -18.08 16.83 11.67
C LYS A 157 -17.16 17.26 12.81
N ILE A 158 -16.22 18.14 12.47
CA ILE A 158 -15.37 18.89 13.39
C ILE A 158 -16.21 20.01 14.03
#